data_AF-A0A1L9VCK7-F1
#
_entry.id   AF-A0A1L9VCK7-F1
#
_cell.length_a   1.000
_cell.length_b   1.000
_cell.length_c   1.000
_cell.angle_alpha   90.00
_cell.angle_beta   90.00
_cell.angle_gamma   90.00
#
_symmetry.space_group_name_H-M   'P 1'
#
loop_
_entity.id
_entity.type
_entity.pdbx_description
1 polymer ?
#
loop_
_entity_poly.entity_id
_entity_poly.type
_entity_poly.pdbx_seq_one_letter_code
_entity_poly.pdbx_strand_id
1 'polypeptide(L)'
;MMAALIRLLPLFGGDPNLVHIITFINDTGSSFLSLDPYDLLAIGHTPYYAGNLGLTEVLTANGTVLRDRVMVQMQLLDALGNPISDWFVEDAVQAPLFPGTERLSGHKMRNFVLWHCSWEWQSSCC
;
A
#
# COMPACT_ATOMS: atom_id res chain seq x y z
N MET A 1 -13.25 -5.21 1.68
CA MET A 1 -12.39 -4.32 0.89
C MET A 1 -12.10 -3.09 1.73
N MET A 2 -10.84 -2.66 1.83
CA MET A 2 -10.41 -1.50 2.64
C MET A 2 -9.97 -0.36 1.72
N ALA A 3 -9.91 0.86 2.24
CA ALA A 3 -9.43 2.04 1.52
C ALA A 3 -8.29 2.73 2.30
N ALA A 4 -7.36 3.34 1.57
CA ALA A 4 -6.30 4.17 2.14
C ALA A 4 -5.92 5.30 1.19
N LEU A 5 -5.41 6.39 1.78
CA LEU A 5 -4.60 7.35 1.05
C LEU A 5 -3.17 6.83 0.97
N ILE A 6 -2.55 7.02 -0.20
CA ILE A 6 -1.13 6.78 -0.40
C ILE A 6 -0.44 8.04 -0.92
N ARG A 7 0.85 8.17 -0.60
CA ARG A 7 1.75 9.17 -1.17
C ARG A 7 3.19 8.69 -1.12
N LEU A 8 4.07 9.39 -1.84
CA LEU A 8 5.51 9.22 -1.69
C LEU A 8 6.01 9.90 -0.42
N LEU A 9 7.09 9.36 0.17
CA LEU A 9 7.70 9.93 1.36
C LEU A 9 8.39 11.25 0.98
N PRO A 10 8.09 12.37 1.66
CA PRO A 10 8.78 13.63 1.41
C PRO A 10 10.29 13.57 1.64
N LEU A 11 10.71 12.73 2.59
CA LEU A 11 12.13 12.46 2.88
C LEU A 11 12.91 11.95 1.65
N PHE A 12 12.24 11.31 0.70
CA PHE A 12 12.83 10.73 -0.50
C PHE A 12 12.50 11.52 -1.78
N GLY A 13 11.99 12.75 -1.64
CA GLY A 13 11.64 13.63 -2.76
C GLY A 13 10.20 13.50 -3.24
N GLY A 14 9.31 12.88 -2.46
CA GLY A 14 7.87 12.86 -2.73
C GLY A 14 7.18 14.20 -2.42
N ASP A 15 6.13 14.54 -3.16
CA ASP A 15 5.27 15.69 -2.83
C ASP A 15 4.27 15.28 -1.72
N PRO A 16 4.29 15.91 -0.53
CA PRO A 16 3.37 15.57 0.56
C PRO A 16 1.89 15.85 0.25
N ASN A 17 1.61 16.70 -0.74
CA ASN A 17 0.26 17.11 -1.12
C ASN A 17 -0.34 16.24 -2.24
N LEU A 18 0.50 15.47 -2.93
CA LEU A 18 0.05 14.58 -4.00
C LEU A 18 -0.33 13.22 -3.40
N VAL A 19 -1.61 13.08 -3.09
CA VAL A 19 -2.19 11.88 -2.48
C VAL A 19 -3.13 11.18 -3.44
N HIS A 20 -3.19 9.85 -3.36
CA HIS A 20 -4.11 9.03 -4.15
C HIS A 20 -4.88 8.07 -3.25
N ILE A 21 -6.18 7.89 -3.50
CA ILE A 21 -7.00 6.92 -2.77
C ILE A 21 -6.92 5.58 -3.51
N ILE A 22 -6.57 4.53 -2.79
CA ILE A 22 -6.60 3.15 -3.29
C ILE A 22 -7.54 2.28 -2.47
N THR A 23 -8.09 1.25 -3.12
CA THR A 23 -8.83 0.17 -2.46
C THR A 23 -8.08 -1.15 -2.58
N PHE A 24 -8.02 -1.93 -1.51
CA PHE A 24 -7.27 -3.19 -1.45
C PHE A 24 -7.96 -4.25 -0.60
N ILE A 25 -7.60 -5.51 -0.83
CA ILE A 25 -7.95 -6.64 0.03
C ILE A 25 -6.99 -6.66 1.22
N ASN A 26 -7.54 -6.81 2.42
CA ASN A 26 -6.78 -7.23 3.58
C ASN A 26 -6.40 -8.70 3.41
N ASP A 27 -5.20 -8.95 2.91
CA ASP A 27 -4.66 -10.28 2.66
C ASP A 27 -3.51 -10.56 3.65
N THR A 28 -3.66 -11.65 4.40
CA THR A 28 -2.65 -12.13 5.37
C THR A 28 -1.48 -12.85 4.70
N GLY A 29 -1.66 -13.31 3.45
CA GLY A 29 -0.64 -14.03 2.70
C GLY A 29 0.41 -13.13 2.03
N SER A 30 0.10 -11.86 1.79
CA SER A 30 0.98 -10.95 1.05
C SER A 30 2.04 -10.26 1.92
N SER A 31 3.26 -10.12 1.41
CA SER A 31 4.34 -9.40 2.13
C SER A 31 4.40 -7.91 1.78
N PHE A 32 3.89 -7.53 0.61
CA PHE A 32 3.99 -6.18 0.05
C PHE A 32 2.62 -5.65 -0.36
N LEU A 33 2.46 -4.33 -0.32
CA LEU A 33 1.33 -3.67 -0.95
C LEU A 33 1.47 -3.76 -2.47
N SER A 34 0.44 -4.24 -3.18
CA SER A 34 0.45 -4.21 -4.65
C SER A 34 -0.07 -2.88 -5.16
N LEU A 35 0.75 -2.16 -5.93
CA LEU A 35 0.35 -0.94 -6.63
C LEU A 35 0.48 -1.14 -8.14
N ASP A 36 -0.51 -0.67 -8.90
CA ASP A 36 -0.42 -0.67 -10.36
C ASP A 36 0.30 0.59 -10.88
N PRO A 37 0.65 0.66 -12.18
CA PRO A 37 1.34 1.83 -12.73
C PRO A 37 0.53 3.13 -12.64
N TYR A 38 -0.80 3.09 -12.59
CA TYR A 38 -1.63 4.28 -12.47
C TYR A 38 -1.61 4.84 -11.05
N ASP A 39 -1.59 3.97 -10.02
CA ASP A 39 -1.40 4.39 -8.64
C ASP A 39 -0.10 5.18 -8.47
N LEU A 40 0.99 4.63 -9.03
CA LEU A 40 2.32 5.23 -8.97
C LEU A 40 2.35 6.57 -9.72
N LEU A 41 1.73 6.63 -10.90
CA LEU A 41 1.61 7.88 -11.65
C LEU A 41 0.81 8.94 -10.88
N ALA A 42 -0.29 8.54 -10.23
CA ALA A 42 -1.17 9.44 -9.49
C ALA A 42 -0.50 10.09 -8.27
N ILE A 43 0.48 9.41 -7.67
CA ILE A 43 1.31 9.96 -6.57
C ILE A 43 2.62 10.60 -7.05
N GLY A 44 2.80 10.78 -8.37
CA GLY A 44 3.96 11.46 -8.95
C GLY A 44 5.26 10.66 -8.89
N HIS A 45 5.16 9.33 -8.92
CA HIS A 45 6.34 8.45 -8.92
C HIS A 45 7.21 8.66 -10.17
N THR A 46 8.52 8.66 -9.95
CA THR A 46 9.51 8.72 -11.02
C THR A 46 10.66 7.74 -10.75
N PRO A 47 11.46 7.38 -11.76
CA PRO A 47 12.66 6.58 -11.57
C PRO A 47 13.70 7.21 -10.63
N TYR A 48 13.68 8.53 -10.45
CA TYR A 48 14.62 9.28 -9.60
C TYR A 48 14.20 9.36 -8.13
N TYR A 49 13.00 8.86 -7.79
CA TYR A 49 12.53 8.85 -6.42
C TYR A 49 13.47 8.00 -5.53
N ALA A 50 14.01 8.59 -4.47
CA ALA A 50 15.02 7.93 -3.63
C ALA A 50 14.48 6.77 -2.80
N GLY A 51 13.16 6.62 -2.71
CA GLY A 51 12.49 5.48 -2.06
C GLY A 51 12.32 4.27 -2.97
N ASN A 52 12.90 4.27 -4.17
CA ASN A 52 13.01 3.10 -5.03
C ASN A 52 14.05 2.14 -4.43
N LEU A 53 13.61 0.92 -4.06
CA LEU A 53 14.44 -0.09 -3.40
C LEU A 53 14.98 -1.16 -4.37
N GLY A 54 14.68 -1.02 -5.67
CA GLY A 54 15.09 -1.95 -6.72
C GLY A 54 14.21 -3.20 -6.82
N LEU A 55 14.70 -4.21 -7.54
CA LEU A 55 13.96 -5.44 -7.76
C LEU A 55 13.93 -6.31 -6.48
N THR A 56 12.76 -6.85 -6.18
CA THR A 56 12.57 -7.86 -5.13
C THR A 56 11.86 -9.08 -5.70
N GLU A 57 12.16 -10.25 -5.15
CA GLU A 57 11.42 -11.47 -5.44
C GLU A 57 10.09 -11.46 -4.70
N VAL A 58 9.02 -11.79 -5.42
CA VAL A 58 7.66 -11.95 -4.90
C VAL A 58 7.19 -13.35 -5.25
N LEU A 59 6.87 -14.15 -4.23
CA LEU A 59 6.27 -15.46 -4.42
C LEU A 59 4.78 -15.30 -4.75
N THR A 60 4.35 -15.87 -5.87
CA THR A 60 2.95 -15.92 -6.28
C THR A 60 2.50 -17.37 -6.43
N ALA A 61 1.20 -17.60 -6.59
CA ALA A 61 0.67 -18.93 -6.90
C ALA A 61 1.26 -19.54 -8.19
N ASN A 62 1.71 -18.70 -9.11
CA ASN A 62 2.33 -19.11 -10.38
C ASN A 62 3.87 -19.18 -10.31
N GLY A 63 4.43 -19.09 -9.10
CA GLY A 63 5.88 -19.10 -8.86
C GLY A 63 6.45 -17.72 -8.51
N THR A 64 7.77 -17.64 -8.44
CA THR A 64 8.50 -16.43 -8.07
C THR A 64 8.62 -15.48 -9.25
N VAL A 65 8.30 -14.20 -9.04
CA VAL A 65 8.46 -13.13 -10.02
C VAL A 65 9.26 -11.97 -9.43
N LEU A 66 10.05 -11.28 -10.25
CA LEU A 66 10.74 -10.06 -9.84
C LEU A 66 9.82 -8.85 -10.02
N ARG A 67 9.78 -7.98 -9.01
CA ARG A 67 8.97 -6.75 -9.00
C ARG A 67 9.79 -5.58 -8.49
N ASP A 68 9.56 -4.39 -9.05
CA ASP A 68 10.12 -3.16 -8.51
C ASP A 68 9.49 -2.85 -7.16
N ARG A 69 10.33 -2.68 -6.14
CA ARG A 69 9.94 -2.32 -4.78
C ARG A 69 10.10 -0.82 -4.55
N VAL A 70 9.11 -0.22 -3.92
CA VAL A 70 9.06 1.21 -3.62
C VAL A 70 8.52 1.45 -2.20
N MET A 71 9.10 2.41 -1.48
CA MET A 71 8.56 2.88 -0.20
C MET A 71 7.50 3.95 -0.43
N VAL A 72 6.32 3.74 0.15
CA VAL A 72 5.21 4.69 0.16
C VAL A 72 4.77 4.98 1.59
N GLN A 73 4.08 6.09 1.80
CA GLN A 73 3.30 6.29 3.02
C GLN A 73 1.85 5.93 2.74
N MET A 74 1.21 5.35 3.74
CA MET A 74 -0.20 5.00 3.71
C MET A 74 -0.90 5.58 4.93
N GLN A 75 -2.17 5.95 4.75
CA GLN A 75 -3.08 6.37 5.81
C GLN A 75 -4.43 5.68 5.60
N LEU A 76 -4.89 4.90 6.58
CA LEU A 76 -6.14 4.15 6.47
C LEU A 76 -7.35 5.08 6.54
N LEU A 77 -8.40 4.73 5.79
CA LEU A 77 -9.67 5.45 5.76
C LEU A 77 -10.82 4.60 6.34
N ASP A 78 -11.80 5.25 6.95
CA ASP A 78 -13.10 4.64 7.26
C ASP A 78 -14.01 4.52 6.01
N ALA A 79 -15.21 3.98 6.20
CA ALA A 79 -16.20 3.83 5.12
C ALA A 79 -16.73 5.17 4.56
N LEU A 80 -16.52 6.28 5.26
CA LEU A 80 -16.90 7.63 4.84
C LEU A 80 -15.73 8.38 4.18
N GLY A 81 -14.55 7.76 4.13
CA GLY A 81 -13.33 8.35 3.57
C GLY A 81 -12.54 9.21 4.55
N ASN A 82 -12.84 9.18 5.86
CA ASN A 82 -12.09 9.91 6.86
C ASN A 82 -10.84 9.13 7.29
N PRO A 83 -9.69 9.79 7.51
CA PRO A 83 -8.52 9.14 8.07
C PRO A 83 -8.74 8.57 9.48
N ILE A 84 -8.37 7.30 9.66
CA ILE A 84 -8.42 6.60 10.96
C ILE A 84 -7.04 6.18 11.46
N SER A 85 -5.97 6.55 10.76
CA SER A 85 -4.59 6.33 11.19
C SER A 85 -3.74 7.57 10.97
N ASP A 86 -2.60 7.62 11.64
CA ASP A 86 -1.48 8.45 11.17
C ASP A 86 -0.91 7.90 9.87
N TRP A 87 -0.09 8.70 9.19
CA TRP A 87 0.71 8.23 8.06
C TRP A 87 1.79 7.26 8.54
N PHE A 88 1.85 6.07 7.96
CA PHE A 88 2.90 5.10 8.21
C PHE A 88 3.55 4.63 6.91
N VAL A 89 4.78 4.13 7.00
CA VAL A 89 5.54 3.68 5.83
C VAL A 89 5.17 2.24 5.50
N GLU A 90 4.84 1.97 4.25
CA GLU A 90 4.56 0.64 3.70
C GLU A 90 5.54 0.34 2.55
N ASP A 91 5.93 -0.92 2.42
CA ASP A 91 6.68 -1.38 1.26
C ASP A 91 5.69 -1.87 0.21
N ALA A 92 5.75 -1.27 -0.97
CA ALA A 92 4.92 -1.62 -2.10
C ALA A 92 5.76 -2.25 -3.21
N VAL A 93 5.10 -3.07 -4.04
CA VAL A 93 5.65 -3.61 -5.28
C VAL A 93 4.78 -3.17 -6.45
N GLN A 94 5.42 -2.83 -7.55
CA GLN A 94 4.72 -2.53 -8.79
C GLN A 94 4.17 -3.83 -9.40
N ALA A 95 2.86 -4.03 -9.25
CA ALA A 95 2.13 -5.13 -9.84
C ALA A 95 1.63 -4.74 -11.25
N PRO A 96 1.50 -5.70 -12.17
CA PRO A 96 0.92 -5.44 -13.48
C PRO A 96 -0.58 -5.23 -13.33
N LEU A 97 -1.13 -4.29 -14.09
CA LEU A 97 -2.58 -4.12 -14.17
C LEU A 97 -3.16 -5.25 -15.02
N PHE A 98 -3.87 -6.18 -14.40
CA PHE A 98 -4.72 -7.15 -15.10
C PHE A 98 -6.17 -6.97 -14.65
N PRO A 99 -7.16 -7.05 -15.58
CA PRO A 99 -8.57 -7.04 -15.22
C PRO A 99 -8.87 -8.13 -14.17
N GLY A 100 -9.53 -7.73 -13.07
CA GLY A 100 -9.87 -8.65 -11.98
C GLY A 100 -8.75 -8.94 -10.98
N THR A 101 -7.59 -8.27 -11.07
CA THR A 101 -6.56 -8.34 -10.03
C THR A 101 -6.79 -7.24 -9.00
N GLU A 102 -7.12 -7.64 -7.78
CA GLU A 102 -7.26 -6.71 -6.67
C GLU A 102 -5.89 -6.39 -6.05
N ARG A 103 -5.76 -5.19 -5.48
CA ARG A 103 -4.58 -4.82 -4.71
C ARG A 103 -4.54 -5.63 -3.42
N LEU A 104 -3.36 -6.11 -3.05
CA LEU A 104 -3.14 -6.88 -1.82
C LEU A 104 -2.45 -6.00 -0.80
N SER A 105 -2.83 -6.12 0.47
CA SER A 105 -2.18 -5.39 1.55
C SER A 105 -0.80 -5.92 1.90
N GLY A 106 0.13 -5.01 2.23
CA GLY A 106 1.44 -5.35 2.75
C GLY A 106 1.47 -5.70 4.24
N HIS A 107 2.64 -6.14 4.71
CA HIS A 107 2.84 -6.64 6.07
C HIS A 107 2.60 -5.58 7.15
N LYS A 108 2.95 -4.31 6.92
CA LYS A 108 2.88 -3.28 7.98
C LYS A 108 1.44 -2.82 8.23
N MET A 109 0.61 -2.76 7.19
CA MET A 109 -0.85 -2.60 7.31
C MET A 109 -1.46 -3.62 8.28
N ARG A 110 -1.06 -4.91 8.19
CA ARG A 110 -1.57 -5.93 9.12
C ARG A 110 -1.15 -5.70 10.55
N ASN A 111 0.09 -5.27 10.78
CA ASN A 111 0.51 -4.85 12.10
C ASN A 111 -0.26 -3.60 12.55
N PHE A 112 -0.72 -2.73 11.66
CA PHE A 112 -1.59 -1.64 12.08
C PHE A 112 -2.98 -2.15 12.49
N VAL A 113 -3.64 -2.97 11.66
CA VAL A 113 -5.00 -3.47 11.92
C VAL A 113 -5.06 -4.40 13.14
N LEU A 114 -4.08 -5.30 13.31
CA LEU A 114 -4.04 -6.21 14.46
C LEU A 114 -3.90 -5.44 15.78
N TRP A 115 -3.11 -4.36 15.79
CA TRP A 115 -2.94 -3.56 16.98
C TRP A 115 -4.12 -2.60 17.19
N HIS A 116 -4.70 -2.00 16.15
CA HIS A 116 -5.90 -1.16 16.32
C HIS A 116 -7.13 -1.96 16.76
N CYS A 117 -7.37 -3.15 16.18
CA CYS A 117 -8.50 -4.01 16.54
C CYS A 117 -8.35 -4.64 17.95
N SER A 118 -7.16 -4.62 18.56
CA SER A 118 -6.95 -5.06 19.95
C SER A 118 -7.21 -3.98 21.00
N TRP A 119 -7.30 -2.70 20.62
CA TRP A 119 -7.44 -1.59 21.59
C TRP A 119 -8.74 -0.78 21.45
N GLU A 120 -9.39 -0.72 20.28
CA GLU A 120 -10.70 -0.04 20.12
C GLU A 120 -11.64 -0.78 19.14
N TRP A 121 -12.85 -1.10 19.63
CA TRP A 121 -14.06 -1.56 18.92
C TRP A 121 -13.98 -2.84 18.07
N GLN A 122 -14.33 -3.98 18.69
CA GLN A 122 -14.49 -5.30 18.05
C GLN A 122 -15.65 -5.41 17.03
N SER A 123 -16.51 -4.41 16.89
CA SER A 123 -17.74 -4.52 16.08
C SER A 123 -17.59 -4.13 14.60
N SER A 124 -16.40 -3.72 14.15
CA SER A 124 -16.18 -3.23 12.78
C SER A 124 -15.13 -4.03 12.00
N CYS A 125 -14.54 -5.06 12.63
CA CYS A 125 -13.52 -5.92 12.03
C CYS A 125 -14.15 -7.24 11.50
N CYS A 126 -15.19 -7.19 10.65
CA CYS A 126 -15.66 -8.32 9.82
C CYS A 126 -16.51 -7.79 8.66
#